data_AF-F6I7N3-F1
#
_entry.id   AF-F6I7N3-F1
#
_cell.length_a   1.000
_cell.length_b   1.000
_cell.length_c   1.000
_cell.angle_alpha   90.00
_cell.angle_beta   90.00
_cell.angle_gamma   90.00
#
_symmetry.space_group_name_H-M   'P 1'
#
loop_
_entity.id
_entity.type
_entity.pdbx_description
1 polymer ?
#
loop_
_entity_poly.entity_id
_entity_poly.type
_entity_poly.pdbx_seq_one_letter_code
_entity_poly.pdbx_strand_id
1 'polypeptide(L)'
;VDPDEVNALAQLMTWKTAVANIPYGGAKGGIGCRPSEMSTNELERLTGVFTQKIHDLIGIHSDVPAPDMGTNSQTMAWILDEYSKFHGHSPAVVTGKPIDLGGSLGRESATGLGVVFGTEALLAEYGKLISDMKFVIQIMIFLVSILWTRMTCLDNAAHVKAKFIIEAANHPTDPEADENIQGFMWDEEKVNHELQKYMRRSFLDVKAMCQTLNCSLRMGSFTSGVNRVARATLLRGWQA
;
A
#
# COMPACT_ATOMS: atom_id res chain seq x y z
N VAL A 1 12.71 -4.10 12.29
CA VAL A 1 11.47 -4.82 12.62
C VAL A 1 11.40 -5.05 14.11
N ASP A 2 10.74 -4.13 14.78
CA ASP A 2 10.30 -4.26 16.16
C ASP A 2 8.76 -4.07 16.23
N PRO A 3 8.11 -4.35 17.38
CA PRO A 3 6.67 -4.22 17.48
C PRO A 3 6.13 -2.81 17.23
N ASP A 4 6.87 -1.76 17.61
CA ASP A 4 6.44 -0.37 17.46
C ASP A 4 6.39 0.03 15.99
N GLU A 5 7.41 -0.37 15.22
CA GLU A 5 7.47 -0.20 13.77
C GLU A 5 6.30 -0.89 13.07
N VAL A 6 6.02 -2.16 13.43
CA VAL A 6 4.93 -2.94 12.83
C VAL A 6 3.56 -2.34 13.16
N ASN A 7 3.34 -1.93 14.41
CA ASN A 7 2.09 -1.28 14.84
C ASN A 7 1.85 0.04 14.11
N ALA A 8 2.88 0.87 13.98
CA ALA A 8 2.78 2.14 13.25
C ALA A 8 2.41 1.91 11.77
N LEU A 9 3.03 0.92 11.13
CA LEU A 9 2.73 0.57 9.74
C LEU A 9 1.32 -0.02 9.56
N ALA A 10 0.86 -0.88 10.47
CA ALA A 10 -0.50 -1.44 10.43
C ALA A 10 -1.57 -0.35 10.56
N GLN A 11 -1.35 0.62 11.45
CA GLN A 11 -2.21 1.79 11.58
C GLN A 11 -2.21 2.64 10.30
N LEU A 12 -1.04 2.89 9.70
CA LEU A 12 -0.96 3.61 8.43
C LEU A 12 -1.67 2.87 7.29
N MET A 13 -1.61 1.54 7.24
CA MET A 13 -2.36 0.75 6.26
C MET A 13 -3.86 0.94 6.44
N THR A 14 -4.36 0.99 7.68
CA THR A 14 -5.78 1.24 7.97
C THR A 14 -6.25 2.57 7.38
N TRP A 15 -5.45 3.63 7.50
CA TRP A 15 -5.78 4.92 6.91
C TRP A 15 -5.60 4.93 5.39
N LYS A 16 -4.55 4.28 4.87
CA LYS A 16 -4.25 4.22 3.44
C LYS A 16 -5.39 3.56 2.66
N THR A 17 -5.84 2.39 3.09
CA THR A 17 -6.94 1.65 2.45
C THR A 17 -8.25 2.44 2.55
N ALA A 18 -8.51 3.04 3.71
CA ALA A 18 -9.67 3.91 3.89
C ALA A 18 -9.64 5.12 2.96
N VAL A 19 -8.50 5.81 2.79
CA VAL A 19 -8.35 6.97 1.87
C VAL A 19 -8.49 6.54 0.42
N ALA A 20 -7.88 5.41 0.03
CA ALA A 20 -8.00 4.83 -1.31
C ALA A 20 -9.42 4.35 -1.66
N ASN A 21 -10.32 4.31 -0.66
CA ASN A 21 -11.70 3.87 -0.79
C ASN A 21 -11.84 2.42 -1.28
N ILE A 22 -11.02 1.54 -0.73
CA ILE A 22 -11.05 0.10 -0.99
C ILE A 22 -11.56 -0.65 0.25
N PRO A 23 -12.17 -1.84 0.08
CA PRO A 23 -12.89 -2.52 1.16
C PRO A 23 -11.96 -3.31 2.10
N TYR A 24 -10.87 -2.70 2.56
CA TYR A 24 -9.88 -3.33 3.43
C TYR A 24 -9.67 -2.57 4.74
N GLY A 25 -9.27 -3.31 5.78
CA GLY A 25 -8.71 -2.75 7.01
C GLY A 25 -7.22 -2.40 6.85
N GLY A 26 -6.45 -2.55 7.92
CA GLY A 26 -5.00 -2.44 7.88
C GLY A 26 -4.32 -3.43 8.80
N ALA A 27 -3.34 -4.15 8.25
CA ALA A 27 -2.48 -5.08 8.97
C ALA A 27 -1.03 -4.90 8.51
N LYS A 28 -0.09 -5.38 9.31
CA LYS A 28 1.32 -5.47 8.95
C LYS A 28 1.97 -6.63 9.70
N GLY A 29 2.90 -7.30 9.03
CA GLY A 29 3.77 -8.31 9.61
C GLY A 29 5.23 -8.04 9.24
N GLY A 30 6.14 -8.74 9.90
CA GLY A 30 7.55 -8.68 9.59
C GLY A 30 8.37 -9.66 10.41
N ILE A 31 9.57 -9.97 9.92
CA ILE A 31 10.55 -10.80 10.61
C ILE A 31 11.83 -9.97 10.75
N GLY A 32 12.33 -9.83 11.98
CA GLY A 32 13.62 -9.20 12.25
C GLY A 32 14.78 -10.07 11.76
N CYS A 33 15.13 -9.96 10.48
CA CYS A 33 16.23 -10.69 9.86
C CYS A 33 16.98 -9.81 8.84
N ARG A 34 18.09 -10.33 8.31
CA ARG A 34 18.85 -9.69 7.23
C ARG A 34 18.81 -10.57 5.98
N PRO A 35 17.85 -10.36 5.06
CA PRO A 35 17.71 -11.23 3.90
C PRO A 35 18.95 -11.29 3.01
N SER A 36 19.74 -10.20 2.95
CA SER A 36 20.99 -10.12 2.20
C SER A 36 22.10 -11.05 2.71
N GLU A 37 21.98 -11.54 3.95
CA GLU A 37 22.96 -12.43 4.59
C GLU A 37 22.46 -13.89 4.58
N MET A 38 21.33 -14.17 3.92
CA MET A 38 20.69 -15.50 3.89
C MET A 38 20.68 -16.07 2.46
N SER A 39 20.85 -17.38 2.36
CA SER A 39 20.65 -18.10 1.09
C SER A 39 19.16 -18.19 0.75
N THR A 40 18.85 -18.41 -0.54
CA THR A 40 17.46 -18.60 -1.01
C THR A 40 16.74 -19.71 -0.25
N ASN A 41 17.43 -20.82 0.05
CA ASN A 41 16.85 -21.95 0.78
C ASN A 41 16.57 -21.63 2.25
N GLU A 42 17.34 -20.72 2.87
CA GLU A 42 17.06 -20.25 4.22
C GLU A 42 15.88 -19.28 4.23
N LEU A 43 15.78 -18.40 3.23
CA LEU A 43 14.64 -17.49 3.06
C LEU A 43 13.34 -18.25 2.80
N GLU A 44 13.36 -19.28 1.96
CA GLU A 44 12.21 -20.15 1.70
C GLU A 44 11.76 -20.84 2.99
N ARG A 45 12.68 -21.48 3.72
CA ARG A 45 12.36 -22.14 5.00
C ARG A 45 11.85 -21.16 6.05
N LEU A 46 12.45 -19.97 6.14
CA LEU A 46 11.99 -18.92 7.04
C LEU A 46 10.56 -18.48 6.70
N THR A 47 10.29 -18.25 5.42
CA THR A 47 8.96 -17.83 4.92
C THR A 47 7.91 -18.91 5.18
N GLY A 48 8.26 -20.17 4.93
CA GLY A 48 7.39 -21.32 5.21
C GLY A 48 7.06 -21.43 6.70
N VAL A 49 8.07 -21.46 7.57
CA VAL A 49 7.88 -21.53 9.03
C VAL A 49 7.05 -20.34 9.53
N PHE A 50 7.30 -19.13 9.03
CA PHE A 50 6.50 -17.96 9.40
C PHE A 50 5.03 -18.13 9.00
N THR A 51 4.77 -18.56 7.76
CA THR A 51 3.41 -18.83 7.27
C THR A 51 2.72 -19.90 8.10
N GLN A 52 3.42 -20.97 8.48
CA GLN A 52 2.91 -22.00 9.38
C GLN A 52 2.50 -21.46 10.77
N LYS A 53 3.09 -20.35 11.22
CA LYS A 53 2.74 -19.73 12.51
C LYS A 53 1.58 -18.74 12.42
N ILE A 54 1.25 -18.26 11.23
CA ILE A 54 0.21 -17.23 11.04
C ILE A 54 -0.95 -17.69 10.15
N HIS A 55 -0.95 -18.93 9.65
CA HIS A 55 -1.97 -19.42 8.70
C HIS A 55 -3.40 -19.39 9.26
N ASP A 56 -3.57 -19.36 10.58
CA ASP A 56 -4.88 -19.23 11.24
C ASP A 56 -5.35 -17.76 11.37
N LEU A 57 -4.43 -16.81 11.17
CA LEU A 57 -4.70 -15.37 11.23
C LEU A 57 -4.97 -14.77 9.85
N ILE A 58 -4.30 -15.30 8.83
CA ILE A 58 -4.44 -14.86 7.44
C ILE A 58 -5.51 -15.65 6.70
N GLY A 59 -6.05 -15.08 5.64
CA GLY A 59 -7.14 -15.67 4.87
C GLY A 59 -7.76 -14.68 3.88
N ILE A 60 -8.40 -15.19 2.83
CA ILE A 60 -8.97 -14.40 1.71
C ILE A 60 -9.91 -13.28 2.21
N HIS A 61 -10.64 -13.52 3.29
CA HIS A 61 -11.60 -12.55 3.88
C HIS A 61 -11.20 -12.07 5.27
N SER A 62 -9.95 -12.32 5.69
CA SER A 62 -9.45 -11.98 7.03
C SER A 62 -8.26 -11.03 6.94
N ASP A 63 -7.10 -11.53 6.50
CA ASP A 63 -5.87 -10.77 6.33
C ASP A 63 -5.11 -11.33 5.12
N VAL A 64 -4.74 -10.44 4.20
CA VAL A 64 -4.14 -10.77 2.90
C VAL A 64 -2.74 -10.14 2.84
N PRO A 65 -1.66 -10.90 3.09
CA PRO A 65 -0.32 -10.37 3.06
C PRO A 65 0.09 -9.86 1.67
N ALA A 66 1.12 -9.01 1.66
CA ALA A 66 1.71 -8.44 0.45
C ALA A 66 3.21 -8.18 0.67
N PRO A 67 4.01 -8.04 -0.40
CA PRO A 67 5.42 -7.69 -0.29
C PRO A 67 5.65 -6.35 0.41
N ASP A 68 6.71 -6.33 1.21
CA ASP A 68 7.35 -5.14 1.74
C ASP A 68 8.89 -5.27 1.72
N MET A 69 9.61 -4.35 2.37
CA MET A 69 11.08 -4.32 2.47
C MET A 69 11.67 -5.71 2.78
N GLY A 70 12.56 -6.17 1.92
CA GLY A 70 13.23 -7.46 2.09
C GLY A 70 12.43 -8.67 1.58
N THR A 71 11.25 -8.45 0.99
CA THR A 71 10.41 -9.50 0.38
C THR A 71 10.01 -9.10 -1.03
N ASN A 72 9.57 -10.06 -1.85
CA ASN A 72 9.18 -9.85 -3.24
C ASN A 72 8.15 -10.89 -3.69
N SER A 73 7.89 -10.98 -5.00
CA SER A 73 6.96 -11.93 -5.57
C SER A 73 7.33 -13.39 -5.31
N GLN A 74 8.61 -13.74 -5.27
CA GLN A 74 9.05 -15.08 -4.89
C GLN A 74 8.67 -15.40 -3.42
N THR A 75 8.80 -14.43 -2.52
CA THR A 75 8.35 -14.61 -1.12
C THR A 75 6.84 -14.89 -1.07
N MET A 76 6.03 -14.18 -1.86
CA MET A 76 4.58 -14.38 -1.89
C MET A 76 4.21 -15.74 -2.48
N ALA A 77 4.96 -16.24 -3.47
CA ALA A 77 4.80 -17.58 -4.00
C ALA A 77 4.99 -18.65 -2.90
N TRP A 78 6.00 -18.50 -2.03
CA TRP A 78 6.20 -19.40 -0.90
C TRP A 78 5.10 -19.32 0.15
N ILE A 79 4.59 -18.11 0.44
CA ILE A 79 3.43 -17.94 1.34
C ILE A 79 2.19 -18.64 0.76
N LEU A 80 1.92 -18.46 -0.53
CA LEU A 80 0.79 -19.12 -1.21
C LEU A 80 0.91 -20.65 -1.12
N ASP A 81 2.07 -21.20 -1.47
CA ASP A 81 2.30 -22.65 -1.44
C ASP A 81 2.12 -23.21 -0.01
N GLU A 82 2.74 -22.55 0.97
CA GLU A 82 2.70 -23.03 2.35
C GLU A 82 1.28 -22.93 2.95
N TYR A 83 0.59 -21.81 2.73
CA TYR A 83 -0.80 -21.66 3.18
C TYR A 83 -1.74 -22.69 2.52
N SER A 84 -1.51 -22.98 1.23
CA SER A 84 -2.34 -23.93 0.47
C SER A 84 -2.27 -25.37 1.01
N LYS A 85 -1.21 -25.74 1.73
CA LYS A 85 -1.09 -27.05 2.40
C LYS A 85 -2.08 -27.22 3.55
N PHE A 86 -2.48 -26.13 4.20
CA PHE A 86 -3.39 -26.14 5.34
C PHE A 86 -4.85 -25.95 4.92
N HIS A 87 -5.09 -25.09 3.92
CA HIS A 87 -6.45 -24.61 3.58
C HIS A 87 -6.89 -24.93 2.15
N GLY A 88 -6.07 -25.64 1.38
CA GLY A 88 -6.29 -25.87 -0.04
C GLY A 88 -5.92 -24.66 -0.91
N HIS A 89 -5.97 -24.83 -2.22
CA HIS A 89 -5.51 -23.81 -3.18
C HIS A 89 -6.29 -22.49 -3.03
N SER A 90 -5.59 -21.43 -2.61
CA SER A 90 -6.18 -20.15 -2.21
C SER A 90 -5.39 -18.96 -2.78
N PRO A 91 -5.43 -18.68 -4.10
CA PRO A 91 -4.58 -17.68 -4.74
C PRO A 91 -4.80 -16.25 -4.23
N ALA A 92 -6.00 -15.93 -3.74
CA ALA A 92 -6.34 -14.63 -3.17
C ALA A 92 -5.83 -14.41 -1.72
N VAL A 93 -5.17 -15.40 -1.09
CA VAL A 93 -4.67 -15.27 0.29
C VAL A 93 -3.51 -14.28 0.41
N VAL A 94 -2.79 -14.03 -0.69
CA VAL A 94 -1.63 -13.15 -0.72
C VAL A 94 -1.63 -12.39 -2.05
N THR A 95 -1.21 -11.12 -2.04
CA THR A 95 -1.02 -10.31 -3.27
C THR A 95 0.46 -10.13 -3.59
N GLY A 96 0.78 -9.65 -4.79
CA GLY A 96 2.14 -9.48 -5.26
C GLY A 96 2.81 -10.76 -5.68
N LYS A 97 2.03 -11.74 -6.13
CA LYS A 97 2.52 -13.01 -6.65
C LYS A 97 3.16 -12.82 -8.04
N PRO A 98 3.98 -13.78 -8.50
CA PRO A 98 4.34 -13.87 -9.91
C PRO A 98 3.08 -14.02 -10.77
N ILE A 99 3.13 -13.52 -12.01
CA ILE A 99 2.01 -13.64 -12.96
C ILE A 99 1.60 -15.11 -13.15
N ASP A 100 2.58 -16.01 -13.21
CA ASP A 100 2.37 -17.47 -13.33
C ASP A 100 1.55 -18.08 -12.18
N LEU A 101 1.41 -17.38 -11.05
CA LEU A 101 0.68 -17.80 -9.85
C LEU A 101 -0.50 -16.89 -9.53
N GLY A 102 -1.03 -16.16 -10.50
CA GLY A 102 -2.19 -15.27 -10.33
C GLY A 102 -1.84 -13.88 -9.81
N GLY A 103 -0.62 -13.40 -10.09
CA GLY A 103 -0.24 -12.00 -9.89
C GLY A 103 -0.92 -11.05 -10.88
N SER A 104 -1.26 -9.84 -10.45
CA SER A 104 -1.87 -8.82 -11.34
C SER A 104 -0.83 -8.22 -12.29
N LEU A 105 -1.22 -8.04 -13.55
CA LEU A 105 -0.46 -7.20 -14.49
C LEU A 105 -0.41 -5.75 -13.98
N GLY A 106 0.64 -5.01 -14.35
CA GLY A 106 0.81 -3.61 -13.95
C GLY A 106 1.21 -3.38 -12.48
N ARG A 107 1.29 -4.41 -11.63
CA ARG A 107 1.63 -4.25 -10.21
C ARG A 107 2.98 -3.56 -9.98
N GLU A 108 4.01 -3.95 -10.74
CA GLU A 108 5.36 -3.41 -10.58
C GLU A 108 5.41 -1.89 -10.81
N SER A 109 4.63 -1.39 -11.77
CA SER A 109 4.58 0.04 -12.13
C SER A 109 3.53 0.83 -11.35
N ALA A 110 2.60 0.17 -10.67
CA ALA A 110 1.44 0.79 -10.02
C ALA A 110 1.79 1.91 -9.05
N THR A 111 2.85 1.77 -8.24
CA THR A 111 3.29 2.84 -7.31
C THR A 111 3.75 4.08 -8.07
N GLY A 112 4.55 3.91 -9.11
CA GLY A 112 5.03 5.00 -9.94
C GLY A 112 3.90 5.70 -10.67
N LEU A 113 2.97 4.93 -11.25
CA LEU A 113 1.77 5.45 -11.91
C LEU A 113 0.86 6.21 -10.93
N GLY A 114 0.66 5.69 -9.72
CA GLY A 114 -0.10 6.37 -8.67
C GLY A 114 0.49 7.74 -8.31
N VAL A 115 1.82 7.84 -8.20
CA VAL A 115 2.53 9.11 -7.98
C VAL A 115 2.30 10.07 -9.15
N VAL A 116 2.38 9.59 -10.39
CA VAL A 116 2.09 10.40 -11.58
C VAL A 116 0.66 10.91 -11.55
N PHE A 117 -0.34 10.03 -11.38
CA PHE A 117 -1.76 10.42 -11.35
C PHE A 117 -2.08 11.39 -10.22
N GLY A 118 -1.52 11.17 -9.02
CA GLY A 118 -1.67 12.10 -7.89
C GLY A 118 -1.03 13.47 -8.17
N THR A 119 0.12 13.48 -8.84
CA THR A 119 0.80 14.71 -9.25
C THR A 119 0.01 15.47 -10.31
N GLU A 120 -0.50 14.79 -11.34
CA GLU A 120 -1.37 15.40 -12.35
C GLU A 120 -2.60 16.04 -11.71
N ALA A 121 -3.28 15.30 -10.84
CA ALA A 121 -4.46 15.78 -10.13
C ALA A 121 -4.15 17.01 -9.29
N LEU A 122 -3.02 17.03 -8.58
CA LEU A 122 -2.58 18.19 -7.80
C LEU A 122 -2.24 19.39 -8.70
N LEU A 123 -1.48 19.20 -9.77
CA LEU A 123 -1.06 20.30 -10.65
C LEU A 123 -2.22 20.92 -11.42
N ALA A 124 -3.23 20.13 -11.78
CA ALA A 124 -4.44 20.61 -12.43
C ALA A 124 -5.16 21.70 -11.60
N GLU A 125 -5.12 21.60 -10.26
CA GLU A 125 -5.66 22.63 -9.35
C GLU A 125 -4.96 23.99 -9.46
N TYR A 126 -3.72 23.98 -9.94
CA TYR A 126 -2.91 25.18 -10.13
C TYR A 126 -2.81 25.56 -11.62
N GLY A 127 -3.59 24.93 -12.50
CA GLY A 127 -3.53 25.16 -13.94
C GLY A 127 -2.17 24.81 -14.56
N LYS A 128 -1.47 23.83 -13.99
CA LYS A 128 -0.12 23.40 -14.41
C LYS A 128 -0.16 22.02 -15.06
N LEU A 129 0.71 21.80 -16.04
CA LEU A 129 0.94 20.50 -16.65
C LEU A 129 2.23 19.86 -16.11
N ILE A 130 2.29 18.53 -16.09
CA ILE A 130 3.52 17.81 -15.71
C ILE A 130 4.69 18.18 -16.63
N SER A 131 4.43 18.38 -17.93
CA SER A 131 5.44 18.74 -18.93
C SER A 131 6.22 20.01 -18.60
N ASP A 132 5.63 20.90 -17.82
CA ASP A 132 6.18 22.23 -17.52
C ASP A 132 7.03 22.22 -16.24
N MET A 133 7.10 21.07 -15.56
CA MET A 133 7.67 20.94 -14.23
C MET A 133 9.06 20.28 -14.28
N LYS A 134 9.92 20.67 -13.33
CA LYS A 134 11.21 20.02 -13.08
C LYS A 134 11.08 19.13 -11.85
N PHE A 135 11.51 17.89 -11.97
CA PHE A 135 11.39 16.89 -10.91
C PHE A 135 12.76 16.54 -10.33
N VAL A 136 12.79 16.37 -9.01
CA VAL A 136 13.90 15.74 -8.30
C VAL A 136 13.29 14.54 -7.59
N ILE A 137 13.76 13.35 -7.93
CA ILE A 137 13.28 12.10 -7.35
C ILE A 137 14.37 11.58 -6.44
N GLN A 138 14.07 11.51 -5.15
CA GLN A 138 14.92 10.80 -4.20
C GLN A 138 14.40 9.38 -4.07
N ILE A 139 15.14 8.43 -4.61
CA ILE A 139 14.84 7.01 -4.42
C ILE A 139 15.28 6.64 -3.01
N MET A 140 14.32 6.61 -2.10
CA MET A 140 14.49 5.94 -0.82
C MET A 140 13.67 4.67 -0.86
N ILE A 141 14.35 3.53 -0.68
CA ILE A 141 13.69 2.26 -0.42
C ILE A 141 13.11 2.39 1.01
N PHE A 142 11.89 2.93 1.07
CA PHE A 142 10.91 2.96 2.17
C PHE A 142 11.30 3.45 3.57
N LEU A 143 10.61 4.54 4.00
CA LEU A 143 10.14 4.84 5.37
C LEU A 143 9.48 6.23 5.35
N VAL A 144 8.17 6.30 5.07
CA VAL A 144 7.49 7.57 4.75
C VAL A 144 6.97 8.35 5.96
N SER A 145 6.99 7.80 7.17
CA SER A 145 6.70 8.59 8.37
C SER A 145 7.96 8.94 9.16
N ILE A 146 8.73 7.95 9.60
CA ILE A 146 9.83 8.15 10.56
C ILE A 146 11.10 8.72 9.89
N LEU A 147 11.46 8.26 8.69
CA LEU A 147 12.59 8.85 7.96
C LEU A 147 12.23 10.18 7.30
N TRP A 148 10.97 10.42 6.90
CA TRP A 148 10.55 11.76 6.45
C TRP A 148 10.71 12.80 7.55
N THR A 149 10.31 12.51 8.81
CA THR A 149 10.56 13.43 9.95
C THR A 149 12.06 13.66 10.20
N ARG A 150 12.93 12.69 9.88
CA ARG A 150 14.40 12.83 10.01
C ARG A 150 15.09 13.43 8.79
N MET A 151 14.54 13.29 7.59
CA MET A 151 15.12 13.75 6.33
C MET A 151 14.61 15.10 5.87
N THR A 152 13.40 15.50 6.28
CA THR A 152 13.06 16.91 6.43
C THR A 152 13.14 17.24 7.92
N CYS A 153 14.32 17.06 8.51
CA CYS A 153 14.56 17.61 9.84
C CYS A 153 14.51 19.14 9.75
N LEU A 154 14.33 19.81 10.90
CA LEU A 154 14.39 21.27 10.99
C LEU A 154 15.64 21.85 10.29
N ASP A 155 16.71 21.07 10.18
CA ASP A 155 18.01 21.50 9.64
C ASP A 155 18.06 21.63 8.11
N ASN A 156 17.19 20.95 7.35
CA ASN A 156 17.22 21.03 5.88
C ASN A 156 15.89 21.42 5.21
N ALA A 157 14.79 21.47 5.96
CA ALA A 157 13.51 21.94 5.44
C ALA A 157 13.61 23.35 4.83
N ALA A 158 14.41 24.23 5.45
CA ALA A 158 14.67 25.59 4.95
C ALA A 158 15.41 25.63 3.59
N HIS A 159 16.08 24.54 3.19
CA HIS A 159 16.82 24.44 1.94
C HIS A 159 16.00 23.85 0.79
N VAL A 160 14.80 23.31 1.08
CA VAL A 160 13.92 22.74 0.05
C VAL A 160 13.32 23.86 -0.79
N LYS A 161 13.75 23.95 -2.06
CA LYS A 161 13.27 24.94 -3.04
C LYS A 161 12.03 24.47 -3.82
N ALA A 162 11.58 23.23 -3.60
CA ALA A 162 10.46 22.63 -4.31
C ALA A 162 9.14 23.30 -3.91
N LYS A 163 8.30 23.64 -4.89
CA LYS A 163 6.95 24.21 -4.65
C LYS A 163 5.92 23.14 -4.29
N PHE A 164 6.15 21.91 -4.74
CA PHE A 164 5.31 20.75 -4.47
C PHE A 164 6.19 19.61 -3.98
N ILE A 165 5.68 18.88 -3.01
CA ILE A 165 6.31 17.68 -2.46
C ILE A 165 5.30 16.55 -2.61
N ILE A 166 5.70 15.47 -3.28
CA ILE A 166 4.87 14.30 -3.50
C ILE A 166 5.47 13.13 -2.72
N GLU A 167 4.72 12.61 -1.76
CA GLU A 167 5.15 11.47 -0.95
C GLU A 167 4.86 10.16 -1.69
N ALA A 168 5.89 9.62 -2.35
CA ALA A 168 5.84 8.28 -2.94
C ALA A 168 6.14 7.23 -1.86
N ALA A 169 5.12 6.47 -1.43
CA ALA A 169 5.23 5.39 -0.45
C ALA A 169 4.51 4.12 -0.94
N ASN A 170 4.78 2.98 -0.31
CA ASN A 170 4.60 1.63 -0.85
C ASN A 170 3.25 1.40 -1.53
N HIS A 171 3.35 0.67 -2.65
CA HIS A 171 2.35 -0.13 -3.37
C HIS A 171 0.91 0.33 -3.15
N PRO A 172 0.27 0.99 -4.14
CA PRO A 172 -1.18 1.11 -4.12
C PRO A 172 -1.75 -0.29 -3.95
N THR A 173 -2.84 -0.38 -3.21
CA THR A 173 -3.58 -1.64 -3.17
C THR A 173 -4.08 -1.89 -4.58
N ASP A 174 -3.61 -2.97 -5.18
CA ASP A 174 -3.93 -3.35 -6.54
C ASP A 174 -5.15 -4.27 -6.54
N PRO A 175 -5.83 -4.43 -7.70
CA PRO A 175 -7.03 -5.26 -7.76
C PRO A 175 -6.71 -6.76 -7.69
N GLU A 176 -5.45 -7.18 -7.50
CA GLU A 176 -5.02 -8.58 -7.58
C GLU A 176 -5.86 -9.51 -6.68
N ALA A 177 -6.17 -9.08 -5.46
CA ALA A 177 -7.02 -9.88 -4.57
C ALA A 177 -8.44 -10.05 -5.15
N ASP A 178 -9.02 -8.99 -5.71
CA ASP A 178 -10.35 -9.01 -6.32
C ASP A 178 -10.37 -9.84 -7.62
N GLU A 179 -9.33 -9.73 -8.46
CA GLU A 179 -9.14 -10.54 -9.68
C GLU A 179 -9.06 -12.03 -9.35
N ASN A 180 -8.29 -12.38 -8.31
CA ASN A 180 -8.17 -13.76 -7.85
C ASN A 180 -9.48 -14.29 -7.26
N ILE A 181 -10.26 -13.46 -6.56
CA ILE A 181 -11.60 -13.83 -6.06
C ILE A 181 -12.58 -14.05 -7.23
N GLN A 182 -12.49 -13.24 -8.28
CA GLN A 182 -13.32 -13.38 -9.48
C GLN A 182 -12.89 -14.54 -10.39
N GLY A 183 -11.66 -15.04 -10.22
CA GLY A 183 -11.08 -16.07 -11.08
C GLY A 183 -10.77 -15.58 -12.49
N PHE A 184 -10.67 -14.27 -12.70
CA PHE A 184 -10.41 -13.68 -14.01
C PHE A 184 -9.43 -12.49 -13.90
N MET A 185 -8.27 -12.65 -14.53
CA MET A 185 -7.22 -11.62 -14.58
C MET A 185 -7.54 -10.56 -15.62
N TRP A 186 -7.25 -9.29 -15.32
CA TRP A 186 -7.44 -8.21 -16.28
C TRP A 186 -6.17 -7.98 -17.10
N ASP A 187 -6.34 -7.38 -18.27
CA ASP A 187 -5.22 -6.83 -19.02
C ASP A 187 -4.64 -5.58 -18.31
N GLU A 188 -3.38 -5.26 -18.63
CA GLU A 188 -2.66 -4.16 -17.99
C GLU A 188 -3.33 -2.80 -18.24
N GLU A 189 -3.94 -2.60 -19.42
CA GLU A 189 -4.63 -1.34 -19.74
C GLU A 189 -5.82 -1.10 -18.81
N LYS A 190 -6.62 -2.14 -18.56
CA LYS A 190 -7.75 -2.11 -17.64
C LYS A 190 -7.30 -1.91 -16.20
N VAL A 191 -6.25 -2.59 -15.75
CA VAL A 191 -5.68 -2.39 -14.40
C VAL A 191 -5.26 -0.92 -14.22
N ASN A 192 -4.52 -0.36 -15.19
CA ASN A 192 -4.05 1.02 -15.14
C ASN A 192 -5.20 2.03 -15.21
N HIS A 193 -6.24 1.76 -16.00
CA HIS A 193 -7.43 2.59 -16.09
C HIS A 193 -8.18 2.67 -14.76
N GLU A 194 -8.44 1.51 -14.12
CA GLU A 194 -9.10 1.49 -12.82
C GLU A 194 -8.21 2.14 -11.74
N LEU A 195 -6.90 1.89 -11.73
CA LEU A 195 -5.96 2.58 -10.82
C LEU A 195 -6.09 4.10 -10.94
N GLN A 196 -6.07 4.65 -12.16
CA GLN A 196 -6.21 6.09 -12.38
C GLN A 196 -7.51 6.64 -11.81
N LYS A 197 -8.62 5.92 -12.03
CA LYS A 197 -9.96 6.29 -11.54
C LYS A 197 -10.03 6.28 -10.00
N TYR A 198 -9.49 5.25 -9.35
CA TYR A 198 -9.41 5.18 -7.88
C TYR A 198 -8.58 6.32 -7.31
N MET A 199 -7.40 6.60 -7.89
CA MET A 199 -6.51 7.65 -7.43
C MET A 199 -7.14 9.05 -7.59
N ARG A 200 -7.75 9.34 -8.74
CA ARG A 200 -8.43 10.62 -8.99
C ARG A 200 -9.61 10.82 -8.06
N ARG A 201 -10.44 9.80 -7.85
CA ARG A 201 -11.56 9.87 -6.92
C ARG A 201 -11.10 10.12 -5.49
N SER A 202 -10.08 9.39 -5.04
CA SER A 202 -9.50 9.56 -3.70
C SER A 202 -8.95 10.97 -3.50
N PHE A 203 -8.29 11.54 -4.50
CA PHE A 203 -7.81 12.93 -4.46
C PHE A 203 -8.98 13.94 -4.31
N LEU A 204 -10.05 13.76 -5.08
CA LEU A 204 -11.24 14.63 -4.99
C LEU A 204 -11.90 14.54 -3.61
N ASP A 205 -12.01 13.35 -3.03
CA ASP A 205 -12.55 13.15 -1.68
C ASP A 205 -11.69 13.85 -0.61
N VAL A 206 -10.36 13.72 -0.71
CA VAL A 206 -9.41 14.41 0.18
C VAL A 206 -9.54 15.93 0.03
N LYS A 207 -9.64 16.44 -1.21
CA LYS A 207 -9.81 17.87 -1.47
C LYS A 207 -11.10 18.40 -0.86
N ALA A 208 -12.22 17.70 -1.03
CA ALA A 208 -13.50 18.08 -0.43
C ALA A 208 -13.40 18.14 1.11
N MET A 209 -12.69 17.20 1.73
CA MET A 209 -12.39 17.22 3.16
C MET A 209 -11.54 18.42 3.56
N CYS A 210 -10.50 18.76 2.79
CA CYS A 210 -9.65 19.92 3.05
C CYS A 210 -10.44 21.23 3.01
N GLN A 211 -11.33 21.37 2.03
CA GLN A 211 -12.19 22.55 1.87
C GLN A 211 -13.20 22.66 3.03
N THR A 212 -13.79 21.54 3.44
CA THR A 212 -14.78 21.50 4.53
C THR A 212 -14.16 21.88 5.87
N LEU A 213 -12.95 21.42 6.13
CA LEU A 213 -12.27 21.60 7.43
C LEU A 213 -11.22 22.71 7.43
N ASN A 214 -11.03 23.41 6.31
CA ASN A 214 -9.99 24.41 6.10
C ASN A 214 -8.60 23.93 6.58
N CYS A 215 -8.17 22.77 6.08
CA CYS A 215 -6.94 22.11 6.52
C CYS A 215 -6.01 21.73 5.35
N SER A 216 -4.77 21.32 5.69
CA SER A 216 -3.78 20.88 4.69
C SER A 216 -4.16 19.54 4.07
N LEU A 217 -3.61 19.23 2.88
CA LEU A 217 -3.81 17.93 2.21
C LEU A 217 -3.48 16.74 3.12
N ARG A 218 -2.42 16.83 3.93
CA ARG A 218 -2.07 15.78 4.90
C ARG A 218 -3.18 15.57 5.93
N MET A 219 -3.68 16.66 6.51
CA MET A 219 -4.78 16.59 7.50
C MET A 219 -6.09 16.13 6.86
N GLY A 220 -6.40 16.57 5.64
CA GLY A 220 -7.57 16.13 4.88
C GLY A 220 -7.52 14.63 4.59
N SER A 221 -6.38 14.10 4.15
CA SER A 221 -6.17 12.66 3.96
C SER A 221 -6.36 11.89 5.24
N PHE A 222 -5.71 12.29 6.33
CA PHE A 222 -5.84 11.61 7.62
C PHE A 222 -7.27 11.63 8.13
N THR A 223 -7.94 12.78 8.08
CA THR A 223 -9.32 12.92 8.55
C THR A 223 -10.30 12.13 7.68
N SER A 224 -10.07 12.06 6.36
CA SER A 224 -10.87 11.23 5.45
C SER A 224 -10.79 9.75 5.83
N GLY A 225 -9.57 9.25 6.06
CA GLY A 225 -9.32 7.87 6.50
C GLY A 225 -9.99 7.56 7.84
N VAL A 226 -9.75 8.39 8.86
CA VAL A 226 -10.33 8.24 10.21
C VAL A 226 -11.85 8.27 10.15
N ASN A 227 -12.45 9.22 9.44
CA ASN A 227 -13.91 9.35 9.34
C ASN A 227 -14.55 8.14 8.65
N ARG A 228 -13.91 7.58 7.61
CA ARG A 228 -14.41 6.36 6.95
C ARG A 228 -14.41 5.16 7.89
N VAL A 229 -13.32 4.94 8.60
CA VAL A 229 -13.22 3.85 9.58
C VAL A 229 -14.20 4.05 10.73
N ALA A 230 -14.26 5.25 11.31
CA ALA A 230 -15.18 5.57 12.41
C ALA A 230 -16.65 5.34 12.02
N ARG A 231 -17.06 5.76 10.81
CA ARG A 231 -18.41 5.50 10.31
C ARG A 231 -18.69 4.00 10.16
N ALA A 232 -17.73 3.24 9.61
CA ALA A 232 -17.90 1.79 9.48
C ALA A 232 -18.02 1.11 10.86
N THR A 233 -17.21 1.50 11.84
CA THR A 233 -17.30 1.02 13.23
C THR A 233 -18.65 1.35 13.86
N LEU A 234 -19.12 2.60 13.75
CA LEU A 234 -20.41 3.03 14.30
C LEU A 234 -21.59 2.27 13.66
N LEU A 235 -21.55 2.04 12.35
CA LEU A 235 -22.59 1.31 11.63
C LEU A 235 -22.63 -0.17 12.00
N ARG A 236 -21.48 -0.80 12.26
CA ARG A 236 -21.42 -2.20 12.73
C ARG A 236 -21.90 -2.37 14.18
N GLY A 237 -21.77 -1.32 15.00
CA GLY A 237 -22.09 -1.36 16.43
C GLY A 237 -20.99 -2.06 17.26
N TRP A 238 -21.26 -2.26 18.55
CA TRP A 238 -20.29 -2.79 19.53
C TRP A 238 -20.72 -4.13 20.16
N GLN A 239 -21.47 -4.95 19.43
CA GLN A 239 -21.76 -6.30 19.91
C GLN A 239 -20.47 -7.13 19.91
N ALA A 240 -20.20 -7.77 21.05
CA ALA A 240 -19.08 -8.68 21.28
C ALA A 240 -19.37 -10.08 20.74
#